data_AF-A0A556U3G7-F1
#
_entry.id   AF-A0A556U3G7-F1
#
_cell.length_a   1.000
_cell.length_b   1.000
_cell.length_c   1.000
_cell.angle_alpha   90.00
_cell.angle_beta   90.00
_cell.angle_gamma   90.00
#
_symmetry.space_group_name_H-M   'P 1'
#
loop_
_entity.id
_entity.type
_entity.pdbx_description
1 polymer ?
#
loop_
_entity_poly.entity_id
_entity_poly.type
_entity_poly.pdbx_seq_one_letter_code
_entity_poly.pdbx_strand_id
1 'polypeptide(L)'
;MASSLYSEIFTLLISLINRALKSTQKHSLCSVLIVDTPGSQNPRQVNSERGATFEELCHNYTQERLQALFHEHTFVQELERYKEVETHTQTHTHTHTPKSHVNTHSQHKT
;
A
#
# COMPACT_ATOMS: atom_id res chain seq x y z
N MET A 1 -0.71 38.41 10.04
CA MET A 1 0.00 39.28 9.08
C MET A 1 1.31 38.64 8.61
N ALA A 2 2.25 38.31 9.50
CA ALA A 2 3.53 37.70 9.09
C ALA A 2 3.39 36.25 8.55
N SER A 3 2.55 35.42 9.17
CA SER A 3 2.34 34.02 8.77
C SER A 3 1.72 33.87 7.37
N SER A 4 0.74 34.72 7.03
CA SER A 4 0.11 34.71 5.71
C SER A 4 1.08 35.14 4.61
N LEU A 5 1.87 36.20 4.86
CA LEU A 5 2.89 36.65 3.91
C LEU A 5 3.97 35.58 3.68
N TYR A 6 4.43 34.92 4.75
CA TYR A 6 5.39 33.82 4.61
C TYR A 6 4.81 32.66 3.79
N SER A 7 3.55 32.28 4.05
CA SER A 7 2.85 31.23 3.31
C SER A 7 2.69 31.58 1.82
N GLU A 8 2.37 32.83 1.49
CA GLU A 8 2.28 33.33 0.11
C GLU A 8 3.62 33.27 -0.62
N ILE A 9 4.70 33.75 0.02
CA ILE A 9 6.05 33.71 -0.56
C ILE A 9 6.51 32.27 -0.77
N PHE A 10 6.27 31.39 0.22
CA PHE A 10 6.62 29.98 0.12
C PHE A 10 5.86 29.30 -1.03
N THR A 11 4.56 29.57 -1.16
CA THR A 11 3.73 29.05 -2.26
C THR A 11 4.25 29.51 -3.63
N LEU A 12 4.65 30.79 -3.74
CA LEU A 12 5.24 31.34 -4.96
C LEU A 12 6.60 30.68 -5.28
N LEU A 13 7.45 30.47 -4.27
CA LEU A 13 8.73 29.78 -4.41
C LEU A 13 8.54 28.35 -4.94
N ILE A 14 7.65 27.57 -4.31
CA ILE A 14 7.32 26.21 -4.75
C ILE A 14 6.80 26.21 -6.19
N SER A 15 5.96 27.19 -6.55
CA SER A 15 5.43 27.33 -7.91
C SER A 15 6.53 27.60 -8.95
N LEU A 16 7.49 28.47 -8.63
CA LEU A 16 8.62 28.77 -9.50
C LEU A 16 9.54 27.56 -9.71
N ILE A 17 9.87 26.83 -8.63
CA ILE A 17 10.67 25.61 -8.68
C ILE A 17 9.96 24.57 -9.56
N ASN A 18 8.68 24.30 -9.28
CA ASN A 18 7.89 23.35 -10.05
C ASN A 18 7.78 23.74 -11.53
N ARG A 19 7.65 25.03 -11.84
CA ARG A 19 7.63 25.51 -13.24
C ARG A 19 8.97 25.23 -13.94
N ALA A 20 10.09 25.46 -13.27
CA ALA A 20 11.42 25.18 -13.82
C ALA A 20 11.62 23.68 -14.08
N LEU A 21 11.19 22.82 -13.15
CA LEU A 21 11.31 21.36 -13.26
C LEU A 21 10.36 20.74 -14.31
N LYS A 22 9.13 21.25 -14.43
CA LYS A 22 8.12 20.74 -15.39
C LYS A 22 8.58 20.81 -16.85
N SER A 23 9.40 21.79 -17.22
CA SER A 23 9.93 21.90 -18.59
C SER A 23 10.77 20.69 -18.99
N THR A 24 11.41 20.04 -18.03
CA THR A 24 12.30 18.88 -18.22
C THR A 24 11.54 17.56 -18.38
N GLN A 25 10.25 17.51 -17.99
CA GLN A 25 9.47 16.28 -17.84
C GLN A 25 8.47 15.97 -18.98
N LYS A 26 8.49 16.71 -20.09
CA LYS A 26 7.50 16.60 -21.19
C LYS A 26 7.34 15.21 -21.84
N HIS A 27 8.27 14.27 -21.61
CA HIS A 27 8.25 12.92 -22.17
C HIS A 27 8.28 11.80 -21.12
N SER A 28 7.96 12.08 -19.85
CA SER A 28 7.98 11.04 -18.81
C SER A 28 6.79 10.07 -18.97
N LEU A 29 7.08 8.77 -19.03
CA LEU A 29 6.09 7.70 -19.11
C LEU A 29 5.71 7.12 -17.73
N CYS A 30 6.50 7.42 -16.69
CA CYS A 30 6.34 6.90 -15.33
C CYS A 30 6.97 7.86 -14.33
N SER A 31 6.36 7.99 -13.14
CA SER A 31 6.85 8.82 -12.04
C SER A 31 7.01 8.01 -10.77
N VAL A 32 8.05 8.30 -10.01
CA VAL A 32 8.23 7.81 -8.63
C VAL A 32 7.93 8.98 -7.69
N LEU A 33 7.05 8.75 -6.70
CA LEU A 33 6.75 9.71 -5.64
C LEU A 33 7.48 9.30 -4.37
N ILE A 34 8.19 10.24 -3.75
CA ILE A 34 8.77 10.08 -2.42
C ILE A 34 7.98 11.00 -1.49
N VAL A 35 7.48 10.45 -0.40
CA VAL A 35 6.67 11.16 0.60
C VAL A 35 7.49 11.30 1.88
N ASP A 36 7.65 12.53 2.34
CA ASP A 36 8.26 12.87 3.63
C ASP A 36 7.22 13.60 4.48
N THR A 37 6.78 12.98 5.58
CA THR A 37 5.79 13.53 6.50
C THR A 37 6.35 13.52 7.92
N PRO A 38 6.00 14.53 8.75
CA PRO A 38 6.35 14.49 10.17
C PRO A 38 5.73 13.25 10.83
N GLY A 39 6.44 12.72 11.83
CA GLY A 39 5.93 11.59 12.63
C GLY A 39 4.72 11.96 13.49
N SER A 40 4.13 10.95 14.15
CA SER A 40 3.01 11.16 15.06
C SER A 40 3.38 12.12 16.20
N GLN A 41 2.59 13.19 16.35
CA GLN A 41 2.78 14.25 17.32
C GLN A 41 1.81 14.06 18.50
N ASN A 42 2.36 13.98 19.71
CA ASN A 42 1.57 13.91 20.95
C ASN A 42 2.02 15.00 21.93
N PRO A 43 1.22 16.06 22.13
CA PRO A 43 1.56 17.17 23.03
C PRO A 43 1.87 16.71 24.46
N ARG A 44 1.20 15.65 24.91
CA ARG A 44 1.38 15.09 26.26
C ARG A 44 2.73 14.39 26.43
N GLN A 45 3.35 13.91 25.36
CA GLN A 45 4.69 13.31 25.42
C GLN A 45 5.80 14.35 25.51
N VAL A 46 5.51 15.62 25.20
CA VAL A 46 6.47 16.73 25.22
C VAL A 46 6.37 17.54 26.53
N ASN A 47 5.70 17.01 27.56
CA ASN A 47 5.36 17.73 28.81
C ASN A 47 4.65 19.07 28.54
N SER A 48 3.93 19.15 27.42
CA SER A 48 3.13 20.31 27.10
C SER A 48 1.74 20.09 27.68
N GLU A 49 1.40 20.83 28.74
CA GLU A 49 0.06 20.86 29.36
C GLU A 49 -0.96 21.59 28.45
N ARG A 50 -0.91 21.34 27.14
CA ARG A 50 -1.80 21.92 26.13
C ARG A 50 -2.53 20.81 25.37
N GLY A 51 -3.72 21.15 24.87
CA GLY A 51 -4.43 20.30 23.92
C GLY A 51 -3.75 20.28 22.55
N ALA A 52 -4.00 19.23 21.77
CA ALA A 52 -3.53 19.16 20.39
C ALA A 52 -4.17 20.26 19.53
N THR A 53 -3.39 20.86 18.64
CA THR A 53 -3.88 21.82 17.65
C THR A 53 -4.51 21.10 16.47
N PHE A 54 -5.26 21.86 15.66
CA PHE A 54 -5.77 21.34 14.38
C PHE A 54 -4.65 20.93 13.42
N GLU A 55 -3.52 21.63 13.44
CA GLU A 55 -2.35 21.28 12.61
C GLU A 55 -1.75 19.93 13.02
N GLU A 56 -1.61 19.68 14.32
CA GLU A 56 -1.17 18.38 14.85
C GLU A 56 -2.16 17.27 14.48
N LEU A 57 -3.46 17.55 14.50
CA LEU A 57 -4.48 16.62 14.02
C LEU A 57 -4.29 16.28 12.53
N CYS A 58 -4.05 17.27 11.67
CA CYS A 58 -3.80 17.06 10.24
C CYS A 58 -2.56 16.18 10.00
N HIS A 59 -1.47 16.42 10.74
CA HIS A 59 -0.26 15.60 10.68
C HIS A 59 -0.53 14.16 11.12
N ASN A 60 -1.18 13.98 12.27
CA ASN A 60 -1.50 12.66 12.80
C ASN A 60 -2.45 11.88 11.89
N TYR A 61 -3.46 12.52 11.34
CA TYR A 61 -4.39 11.88 10.40
C TYR A 61 -3.67 11.40 9.14
N THR A 62 -2.80 12.25 8.57
CA THR A 62 -1.99 11.87 7.40
C THR A 62 -1.13 10.66 7.71
N GLN A 63 -0.48 10.66 8.88
CA GLN A 63 0.35 9.54 9.32
C GLN A 63 -0.45 8.25 9.51
N GLU A 64 -1.64 8.32 10.11
CA GLU A 64 -2.52 7.17 10.28
C GLU A 64 -2.95 6.58 8.94
N ARG A 65 -3.29 7.43 7.96
CA ARG A 65 -3.65 6.98 6.61
C ARG A 65 -2.47 6.33 5.89
N LEU A 66 -1.27 6.90 5.99
CA LEU A 66 -0.05 6.31 5.42
C LEU A 66 0.27 4.95 6.06
N GLN A 67 0.12 4.84 7.37
CA GLN A 67 0.35 3.58 8.08
C GLN A 67 -0.68 2.51 7.70
N ALA A 68 -1.95 2.87 7.53
CA ALA A 68 -2.99 1.97 7.03
C ALA A 68 -2.68 1.47 5.61
N LEU A 69 -2.28 2.38 4.71
CA LEU A 69 -1.88 2.04 3.34
C LEU A 69 -0.68 1.09 3.32
N PHE A 70 0.34 1.35 4.13
CA PHE A 70 1.48 0.45 4.28
C PHE A 70 1.04 -0.92 4.78
N HIS A 71 0.19 -0.98 5.80
CA HIS A 71 -0.29 -2.24 6.34
C HIS A 71 -1.06 -3.07 5.31
N GLU A 72 -1.97 -2.43 4.57
CA GLU A 72 -2.75 -3.07 3.51
C GLU A 72 -1.84 -3.66 2.42
N HIS A 73 -0.91 -2.86 1.90
CA HIS A 73 -0.04 -3.29 0.82
C HIS A 73 1.03 -4.31 1.25
N THR A 74 1.61 -4.14 2.45
CA THR A 74 2.71 -5.00 2.92
C THR A 74 2.22 -6.31 3.54
N PHE A 75 1.09 -6.31 4.25
CA PHE A 75 0.65 -7.50 4.99
C PHE A 75 -0.60 -8.13 4.40
N VAL A 76 -1.63 -7.34 4.10
CA VAL A 76 -2.93 -7.89 3.67
C VAL A 76 -2.83 -8.46 2.26
N GLN A 77 -2.36 -7.67 1.29
CA GLN A 77 -2.25 -8.09 -0.11
C GLN A 77 -1.27 -9.28 -0.29
N GLU A 78 -0.17 -9.30 0.46
CA GLU A 78 0.74 -10.43 0.49
C GLU A 78 0.04 -11.70 0.99
N LEU A 79 -0.65 -11.61 2.12
CA LEU A 79 -1.37 -12.76 2.70
C LEU A 79 -2.47 -13.28 1.78
N GLU A 80 -3.21 -12.40 1.11
CA GLU A 80 -4.22 -12.79 0.12
C GLU A 80 -3.59 -13.55 -1.05
N ARG A 81 -2.47 -13.06 -1.58
CA ARG A 81 -1.74 -13.76 -2.64
C ARG A 81 -1.28 -15.15 -2.21
N TYR A 82 -0.80 -15.31 -0.98
CA TYR A 82 -0.43 -16.63 -0.45
C TYR A 82 -1.62 -17.58 -0.39
N LYS A 83 -2.79 -17.11 0.08
CA LYS A 83 -4.02 -17.91 0.11
C LYS A 83 -4.49 -18.31 -1.28
N GLU A 84 -4.45 -17.39 -2.24
CA GLU A 84 -4.80 -17.67 -3.64
C GLU A 84 -3.90 -18.76 -4.22
N VAL A 85 -2.58 -18.67 -4.04
CA VAL A 85 -1.63 -19.68 -4.53
C VAL A 85 -1.90 -21.06 -3.89
N GLU A 86 -2.22 -21.10 -2.60
CA GLU A 86 -2.57 -22.36 -1.91
C GLU A 86 -3.84 -23.00 -2.51
N THR A 87 -4.89 -22.20 -2.74
CA THR A 87 -6.14 -22.69 -3.34
C THR A 87 -5.97 -23.21 -4.77
N HIS A 88 -5.17 -22.53 -5.61
CA HIS A 88 -4.87 -22.97 -6.98
C HIS A 88 -4.03 -24.25 -7.03
N THR A 89 -3.16 -24.45 -6.04
CA THR A 89 -2.34 -25.67 -5.95
C THR A 89 -3.21 -26.89 -5.60
N GLN A 90 -4.24 -26.73 -4.76
CA GLN A 90 -5.16 -27.82 -4.41
C GLN A 90 -6.09 -28.22 -5.57
N THR A 91 -6.42 -27.31 -6.49
CA THR A 91 -7.25 -27.65 -7.66
C THR A 91 -6.52 -28.49 -8.71
N HIS A 92 -5.19 -28.39 -8.80
CA HIS A 92 -4.40 -29.13 -9.79
C HIS A 92 -4.02 -30.56 -9.36
N THR A 93 -4.19 -30.94 -8.09
CA THR A 93 -3.81 -32.27 -7.57
C THR A 93 -4.95 -33.30 -7.63
N HIS A 94 -6.17 -32.93 -8.01
CA HIS A 94 -7.34 -33.83 -8.00
C HIS A 94 -7.73 -34.47 -9.36
N THR A 95 -6.99 -34.25 -10.46
CA THR A 95 -7.40 -34.75 -11.80
C THR A 95 -6.68 -35.99 -12.33
N HIS A 96 -5.80 -36.65 -11.57
CA HIS A 96 -5.15 -37.89 -12.01
C HIS A 96 -5.26 -39.05 -11.02
N THR A 97 -6.47 -39.57 -10.81
CA THR A 97 -6.65 -40.98 -10.42
C THR A 97 -6.84 -41.81 -11.70
N PRO A 98 -5.91 -42.70 -12.08
CA PRO A 98 -6.14 -43.63 -13.19
C PRO A 98 -7.18 -44.66 -12.74
N LYS A 99 -8.32 -44.70 -13.45
CA LYS A 99 -9.33 -45.74 -13.26
C LYS A 99 -8.69 -47.10 -13.54
N SER A 100 -8.56 -47.94 -12.51
CA SER A 100 -8.23 -49.35 -12.66
C SER A 100 -9.37 -50.05 -13.38
N HIS A 101 -9.13 -50.42 -14.64
CA HIS A 101 -9.99 -51.38 -15.35
C HIS A 101 -9.86 -52.75 -14.67
N VAL A 102 -10.83 -53.09 -13.84
CA VAL A 102 -11.03 -54.46 -13.35
C VAL A 102 -11.53 -55.30 -14.54
N ASN A 103 -10.68 -56.16 -15.08
CA ASN A 103 -11.05 -57.11 -16.12
C ASN A 103 -11.53 -58.40 -15.46
N THR A 104 -12.84 -58.56 -15.29
CA THR A 104 -13.42 -59.85 -14.91
C THR A 104 -13.50 -60.75 -16.14
N HIS A 105 -12.52 -61.64 -16.30
CA HIS A 105 -12.66 -62.80 -17.18
C HIS A 105 -12.75 -64.07 -16.33
N SER A 106 -13.98 -64.38 -15.90
CA SER A 106 -14.34 -65.73 -15.46
C SER A 106 -14.77 -66.49 -16.70
N GLN A 107 -13.88 -67.32 -17.25
CA GLN A 107 -14.27 -68.37 -18.19
C GLN A 107 -14.19 -69.72 -17.48
N HIS A 108 -15.38 -70.14 -17.09
CA HIS A 108 -15.95 -71.48 -17.11
C HIS A 108 -15.03 -72.63 -17.58
N LYS A 109 -14.67 -73.48 -16.62
CA LYS A 109 -14.79 -74.95 -16.60
C LYS A 109 -15.35 -75.59 -17.90
N THR A 110 -14.55 -76.42 -18.59
CA THR A 110 -14.74 -77.87 -18.83
C THR A 110 -13.42 -78.49 -19.25
#